data_AF-A0A3D0CSU8-F1
#
_entry.id   AF-A0A3D0CSU8-F1
#
_cell.length_a   1.000
_cell.length_b   1.000
_cell.length_c   1.000
_cell.angle_alpha   90.00
_cell.angle_beta   90.00
_cell.angle_gamma   90.00
#
_symmetry.space_group_name_H-M   'P 1'
#
loop_
_entity.id
_entity.type
_entity.pdbx_description
1 polymer ?
#
loop_
_entity_poly.entity_id
_entity_poly.type
_entity_poly.pdbx_seq_one_letter_code
_entity_poly.pdbx_strand_id
1 'polypeptide(L)'
;MATNSGRISYGVPPYYAYFEHTSGHWYMVWMTRTFPKTSRGHPWHVHIRWSKMGAPRPNRDWSWWERPWGRANRDFYDPNAAVIEFFYNRYLPRIMHGYRLVQGHIAPGWPTGDGGPQVATDITPRSHSKEETDG
;
A
#
# COMPACT_ATOMS: atom_id res chain seq x y z
N MET A 1 -28.93 7.22 30.02
CA MET A 1 -27.66 7.48 29.32
C MET A 1 -27.51 6.44 28.21
N ALA A 2 -27.53 6.84 26.94
CA ALA A 2 -27.35 5.91 25.84
C ALA A 2 -26.67 6.60 24.66
N THR A 3 -25.39 6.32 24.45
CA THR A 3 -24.67 6.67 23.22
C THR A 3 -23.45 5.75 23.12
N ASN A 4 -23.53 4.69 22.32
CA ASN A 4 -22.30 4.06 21.84
C ASN A 4 -22.45 3.35 20.50
N SER A 5 -22.91 4.10 19.50
CA SER A 5 -22.93 3.68 18.10
C SER A 5 -21.53 3.18 17.67
N GLY A 6 -21.50 2.02 17.01
CA GLY A 6 -20.32 1.26 16.59
C GLY A 6 -19.37 1.94 15.61
N ARG A 7 -18.62 2.96 16.02
CA ARG A 7 -17.59 3.57 15.15
C ARG A 7 -16.30 2.75 15.15
N ILE A 8 -15.92 2.24 13.98
CA ILE A 8 -14.56 1.80 13.68
C ILE A 8 -13.66 3.04 13.81
N SER A 9 -12.59 2.93 14.59
CA SER A 9 -11.54 3.95 14.65
C SER A 9 -10.36 3.52 13.79
N TYR A 10 -9.85 4.46 13.00
CA TYR A 10 -8.69 4.26 12.15
C TYR A 10 -7.47 4.86 12.85
N GLY A 11 -6.38 4.07 12.93
CA GLY A 11 -5.07 4.62 13.29
C GLY A 11 -4.49 5.43 12.13
N VAL A 12 -3.59 6.37 12.42
CA VAL A 12 -2.79 7.06 11.39
C VAL A 12 -2.11 5.99 10.53
N PRO A 13 -2.24 6.04 9.20
CA PRO A 13 -1.63 5.05 8.34
C PRO A 13 -0.12 5.07 8.50
N PRO A 14 0.54 3.94 8.86
CA PRO A 14 1.98 3.92 8.99
C PRO A 14 2.64 4.25 7.65
N TYR A 15 2.03 3.84 6.53
CA TYR A 15 2.55 4.09 5.19
C TYR A 15 1.48 4.51 4.19
N TYR A 16 1.82 5.48 3.34
CA TYR A 16 1.07 5.82 2.14
C TYR A 16 2.00 6.33 1.04
N ALA A 17 1.62 6.08 -0.20
CA ALA A 17 2.36 6.51 -1.38
C ALA A 17 1.41 6.82 -2.53
N TYR A 18 1.62 7.99 -3.15
CA TYR A 18 1.02 8.42 -4.39
C TYR A 18 2.11 8.55 -5.45
N PHE A 19 1.86 7.92 -6.59
CA PHE A 19 2.78 7.84 -7.70
C PHE A 19 2.17 8.38 -8.98
N GLU A 20 3.03 8.94 -9.83
CA GLU A 20 2.70 9.33 -11.20
C GLU A 20 3.70 8.71 -12.19
N HIS A 21 3.19 8.31 -13.35
CA HIS A 21 3.98 7.87 -14.50
C HIS A 21 3.93 8.94 -15.59
N THR A 22 4.99 9.07 -16.38
CA THR A 22 5.10 10.09 -17.46
C THR A 22 4.01 9.96 -18.53
N SER A 23 3.43 8.76 -18.68
CA SER A 23 2.27 8.52 -19.55
C SER A 23 0.95 9.07 -19.02
N GLY A 24 0.95 9.71 -17.84
CA GLY A 24 -0.26 10.25 -17.19
C GLY A 24 -1.02 9.25 -16.31
N HIS A 25 -0.55 8.00 -16.20
CA HIS A 25 -1.09 7.04 -15.22
C HIS A 25 -0.69 7.42 -13.80
N TRP A 26 -1.56 7.11 -12.84
CA TRP A 26 -1.29 7.33 -11.43
C TRP A 26 -1.70 6.15 -10.57
N TYR A 27 -1.03 6.00 -9.44
CA TYR A 27 -1.22 4.89 -8.51
C TYR A 27 -1.16 5.39 -7.07
N MET A 28 -2.03 4.86 -6.22
CA MET A 28 -2.11 5.17 -4.80
C MET A 28 -2.12 3.85 -4.04
N VAL A 29 -1.35 3.79 -2.96
CA VAL A 29 -1.40 2.72 -1.98
C VAL A 29 -1.28 3.32 -0.58
N TRP A 30 -2.10 2.87 0.36
CA TRP A 30 -2.02 3.28 1.76
C TRP A 30 -2.42 2.14 2.67
N MET A 31 -1.85 2.12 3.86
CA MET A 31 -2.10 1.09 4.86
C MET A 31 -2.87 1.71 6.01
N THR A 32 -4.08 1.26 6.32
CA THR A 32 -4.78 1.69 7.54
C THR A 32 -4.76 0.59 8.59
N ARG A 33 -4.93 1.00 9.85
CA ARG A 33 -5.22 0.10 10.95
C ARG A 33 -6.63 0.34 11.44
N THR A 34 -7.43 -0.71 11.55
CA THR A 34 -8.67 -0.68 12.31
C THR A 34 -8.43 -1.24 13.70
N PHE A 35 -8.92 -0.55 14.70
CA PHE A 35 -9.00 -1.10 16.05
C PHE A 35 -10.37 -1.75 16.20
N PRO A 36 -10.45 -3.05 16.53
CA PRO A 36 -11.72 -3.75 16.52
C PRO A 36 -12.68 -3.22 17.58
N LYS A 37 -13.99 -3.29 17.29
CA LYS A 37 -15.04 -3.48 18.32
C LYS A 37 -15.29 -4.97 18.62
N THR A 38 -14.80 -5.92 17.81
CA THR A 38 -14.98 -7.38 17.97
C THR A 38 -13.75 -8.21 17.53
N SER A 39 -13.59 -9.42 18.09
CA SER A 39 -12.42 -10.32 17.94
C SER A 39 -12.20 -10.96 16.56
N ARG A 40 -13.05 -10.69 15.56
CA ARG A 40 -13.03 -11.36 14.23
C ARG A 40 -12.58 -10.46 13.06
N GLY A 41 -12.25 -9.19 13.30
CA GLY A 41 -11.80 -8.28 12.25
C GLY A 41 -10.29 -8.36 12.01
N HIS A 42 -9.87 -8.32 10.74
CA HIS A 42 -8.48 -8.07 10.38
C HIS A 42 -8.10 -6.62 10.77
N PRO A 43 -7.10 -6.39 11.63
CA PRO A 43 -6.73 -5.05 12.08
C PRO A 43 -5.99 -4.23 11.03
N TRP A 44 -5.36 -4.85 10.02
CA TRP A 44 -4.54 -4.15 9.04
C TRP A 44 -5.11 -4.26 7.65
N HIS A 45 -5.12 -3.15 6.92
CA HIS A 45 -5.68 -3.07 5.58
C HIS A 45 -4.71 -2.35 4.65
N VAL A 46 -4.42 -2.93 3.49
CA VAL A 46 -3.72 -2.26 2.40
C VAL A 46 -4.74 -1.91 1.34
N HIS A 47 -4.88 -0.61 1.08
CA HIS A 47 -5.81 -0.05 0.13
C HIS A 47 -5.08 0.41 -1.12
N ILE A 48 -5.75 0.29 -2.26
CA ILE A 48 -5.17 0.62 -3.55
C ILE A 48 -6.17 1.40 -4.39
N ARG A 49 -5.69 2.43 -5.08
CA ARG A 49 -6.45 3.13 -6.13
C ARG A 49 -5.52 3.49 -7.28
N TRP A 50 -6.01 3.45 -8.52
CA TRP A 50 -5.22 3.78 -9.70
C TRP A 50 -6.07 4.46 -10.76
N SER A 51 -5.40 5.13 -11.68
CA SER A 51 -6.04 5.71 -12.87
C SER A 51 -6.67 4.60 -13.71
N LYS A 52 -7.98 4.70 -13.98
CA LYS A 52 -8.55 4.14 -15.21
C LYS A 52 -8.39 5.18 -16.31
N MET A 53 -8.50 4.75 -17.57
CA MET A 53 -8.49 5.68 -18.71
C MET A 53 -9.49 6.84 -18.46
N GLY A 54 -9.04 8.09 -18.58
CA GLY A 54 -9.85 9.29 -18.31
C GLY A 54 -10.15 9.61 -16.84
N ALA A 55 -9.59 8.86 -15.88
CA ALA A 55 -9.82 9.15 -14.46
C ALA A 55 -9.04 10.41 -14.02
N PRO A 56 -9.70 11.38 -13.37
CA PRO A 56 -9.01 12.55 -12.83
C PRO A 56 -8.00 12.13 -11.77
N ARG A 57 -6.93 12.93 -11.65
CA ARG A 57 -5.95 12.74 -10.57
C ARG A 57 -6.62 12.98 -9.21
N PRO A 58 -6.20 12.25 -8.17
CA PRO A 58 -6.67 12.52 -6.82
C PRO A 58 -6.27 13.93 -6.37
N ASN A 59 -7.13 14.57 -5.58
CA ASN A 59 -6.76 15.80 -4.90
C ASN A 59 -5.70 15.46 -3.83
N ARG A 60 -4.50 16.03 -3.98
CA ARG A 60 -3.33 15.76 -3.12
C ARG A 60 -3.39 16.51 -1.77
N ASP A 61 -4.20 17.57 -1.71
CA ASP A 61 -4.36 18.39 -0.50
C ASP A 61 -5.30 17.75 0.53
N TRP A 62 -5.96 16.65 0.14
CA TRP A 62 -6.79 15.86 1.05
C TRP A 62 -6.01 14.70 1.64
N SER A 63 -6.26 14.41 2.92
CA SER A 63 -5.77 13.21 3.62
C SER A 63 -6.46 11.93 3.13
N TRP A 64 -6.33 11.63 1.86
CA TRP A 64 -6.95 10.46 1.22
C TRP A 64 -6.51 9.14 1.86
N TRP A 65 -5.32 9.12 2.46
CA TRP A 65 -4.74 7.99 3.18
C TRP A 65 -5.47 7.65 4.48
N GLU A 66 -6.30 8.55 5.02
CA GLU A 66 -7.09 8.30 6.24
C GLU A 66 -8.39 7.54 5.95
N ARG A 67 -8.74 7.35 4.67
CA ARG A 67 -10.05 6.84 4.28
C ARG A 67 -9.97 5.36 3.83
N PRO A 68 -10.88 4.48 4.26
CA PRO A 68 -10.86 3.03 3.99
C PRO A 68 -11.43 2.62 2.62
N TRP A 69 -11.35 3.49 1.61
CA TRP A 69 -12.10 3.42 0.35
C TRP A 69 -11.27 3.06 -0.90
N GLY A 70 -10.28 2.17 -0.75
CA GLY A 70 -9.56 1.62 -1.89
C GLY A 70 -10.47 0.86 -2.86
N ARG A 71 -10.08 0.81 -4.14
CA ARG A 71 -10.72 -0.01 -5.17
C ARG A 71 -10.41 -1.49 -5.01
N ALA A 72 -9.23 -1.81 -4.46
CA ALA A 72 -8.83 -3.17 -4.14
C ALA A 72 -8.17 -3.14 -2.76
N ASN A 73 -8.89 -3.62 -1.75
CA ASN A 73 -8.42 -3.70 -0.38
C ASN A 73 -7.91 -5.13 -0.10
N ARG A 74 -6.83 -5.24 0.67
CA ARG A 74 -6.33 -6.51 1.21
C ARG A 74 -6.23 -6.42 2.72
N ASP A 75 -6.67 -7.45 3.39
CA ASP A 75 -6.83 -7.49 4.84
C ASP A 75 -5.84 -8.47 5.47
N PHE A 76 -5.26 -8.09 6.61
CA PHE A 76 -4.19 -8.81 7.26
C PHE A 76 -4.37 -8.84 8.78
N TYR A 77 -4.03 -9.98 9.40
CA TYR A 77 -3.91 -10.10 10.85
C TYR A 77 -2.57 -9.56 11.36
N ASP A 78 -1.49 -9.85 10.63
CA ASP A 78 -0.14 -9.51 11.00
C ASP A 78 0.30 -8.18 10.34
N PRO A 79 0.86 -7.21 11.10
CA PRO A 79 1.41 -5.99 10.54
C PRO A 79 2.51 -6.24 9.51
N ASN A 80 3.39 -7.23 9.72
CA ASN A 80 4.51 -7.46 8.81
C ASN A 80 4.03 -7.95 7.45
N ALA A 81 3.03 -8.84 7.42
CA ALA A 81 2.36 -9.25 6.18
C ALA A 81 1.75 -8.07 5.41
N ALA A 82 1.11 -7.13 6.12
CA ALA A 82 0.58 -5.91 5.49
C ALA A 82 1.70 -5.01 4.93
N VAL A 83 2.83 -4.88 5.62
CA VAL A 83 4.00 -4.13 5.12
C VAL A 83 4.64 -4.81 3.91
N ILE A 84 4.73 -6.14 3.90
CA ILE A 84 5.22 -6.91 2.74
C ILE A 84 4.32 -6.67 1.54
N GLU A 85 2.99 -6.76 1.71
CA GLU A 85 2.05 -6.44 0.63
C GLU A 85 2.23 -5.00 0.15
N PHE A 86 2.28 -4.03 1.08
CA PHE A 86 2.47 -2.62 0.74
C PHE A 86 3.76 -2.43 -0.06
N PHE A 87 4.89 -2.93 0.43
CA PHE A 87 6.20 -2.63 -0.14
C PHE A 87 6.48 -3.47 -1.38
N TYR A 88 6.58 -4.79 -1.23
CA TYR A 88 7.07 -5.67 -2.30
C TYR A 88 6.04 -5.84 -3.43
N ASN A 89 4.75 -5.86 -3.11
CA ASN A 89 3.73 -6.13 -4.12
C ASN A 89 3.11 -4.86 -4.72
N ARG A 90 3.14 -3.74 -3.97
CA ARG A 90 2.48 -2.49 -4.39
C ARG A 90 3.47 -1.37 -4.67
N TYR A 91 4.35 -1.03 -3.74
CA TYR A 91 5.26 0.10 -3.84
C TYR A 91 6.41 -0.14 -4.83
N LEU A 92 7.23 -1.17 -4.60
CA LEU A 92 8.46 -1.42 -5.35
C LEU A 92 8.20 -1.66 -6.85
N PRO A 93 7.16 -2.42 -7.27
CA PRO A 93 6.88 -2.59 -8.69
C PRO A 93 6.52 -1.28 -9.41
N ARG A 94 6.03 -0.25 -8.70
CA ARG A 94 5.69 1.04 -9.32
C ARG A 94 6.98 1.77 -9.66
N ILE A 95 7.92 1.80 -8.74
CA ILE A 95 9.27 2.33 -8.97
C ILE A 95 9.95 1.58 -10.13
N MET A 96 9.94 0.25 -10.12
CA MET A 96 10.55 -0.56 -11.19
C MET A 96 9.90 -0.33 -12.56
N HIS A 97 8.62 0.03 -12.61
CA HIS A 97 7.90 0.34 -13.84
C HIS A 97 7.90 1.84 -14.18
N GLY A 98 8.85 2.62 -13.65
CA GLY A 98 9.06 4.01 -14.05
C GLY A 98 8.07 5.00 -13.45
N TYR A 99 7.26 4.60 -12.46
CA TYR A 99 6.48 5.56 -11.69
C TYR A 99 7.41 6.30 -10.71
N ARG A 100 7.12 7.57 -10.49
CA ARG A 100 7.80 8.42 -9.50
C ARG A 100 6.90 8.63 -8.30
N LEU A 101 7.50 8.61 -7.11
CA LEU A 101 6.81 8.97 -5.88
C LEU A 101 6.59 10.49 -5.85
N VAL A 102 5.33 10.92 -5.79
CA VAL A 102 4.96 12.35 -5.76
C VAL A 102 4.61 12.81 -4.35
N GLN A 103 4.02 11.93 -3.55
CA GLN A 103 3.63 12.22 -2.17
C GLN A 103 3.64 10.92 -1.37
N GLY A 104 4.22 10.90 -0.18
CA GLY A 104 4.20 9.70 0.65
C GLY A 104 4.69 9.91 2.08
N HIS A 105 4.27 9.01 2.95
CA HIS A 105 4.87 8.73 4.25
C HIS A 105 5.35 7.29 4.18
N ILE A 106 6.66 7.11 4.08
CA ILE A 106 7.31 5.83 3.82
C ILE A 106 8.51 5.64 4.74
N ALA A 107 8.94 4.39 4.91
CA ALA A 107 10.11 4.10 5.73
C ALA A 107 11.38 4.75 5.13
N PRO A 108 12.30 5.24 5.99
CA PRO A 108 13.60 5.74 5.53
C PRO A 108 14.33 4.70 4.66
N GLY A 109 14.93 5.16 3.56
CA GLY A 109 15.69 4.30 2.64
C GLY A 109 14.86 3.58 1.57
N TRP A 110 13.53 3.72 1.55
CA TRP A 110 12.73 3.21 0.44
C TRP A 110 12.95 4.04 -0.84
N PRO A 111 13.04 3.41 -2.02
CA PRO A 111 13.38 4.12 -3.26
C PRO A 111 12.23 5.01 -3.73
N THR A 112 12.52 6.23 -4.21
CA THR A 112 11.47 7.19 -4.64
C THR A 112 11.26 7.26 -6.16
N GLY A 113 12.17 6.68 -6.96
CA GLY A 113 12.10 6.70 -8.42
C GLY A 113 12.77 7.90 -9.10
N ASP A 114 13.39 8.79 -8.32
CA ASP A 114 14.07 10.00 -8.84
C ASP A 114 15.60 9.85 -8.96
N GLY A 115 16.14 8.65 -8.77
CA GLY A 115 17.59 8.38 -8.85
C GLY A 115 18.38 8.62 -7.56
N GLY A 116 17.73 8.83 -6.41
CA GLY A 116 18.35 8.80 -5.07
C GLY A 116 18.81 7.39 -4.65
N PRO A 117 19.71 7.28 -3.64
CA PRO A 117 20.76 6.26 -3.58
C PRO A 117 20.24 4.84 -3.85
N GLN A 118 20.83 4.22 -4.88
CA GLN A 118 20.62 2.82 -5.22
C GLN A 118 21.10 1.93 -4.06
N VAL A 119 20.17 1.51 -3.21
CA VAL A 119 20.36 0.32 -2.38
C VAL A 119 19.19 -0.61 -2.66
N ALA A 120 19.26 -1.33 -3.78
CA ALA A 120 18.58 -2.62 -3.99
C ALA A 120 18.96 -3.20 -5.38
N THR A 121 20.25 -3.39 -5.64
CA THR A 121 20.70 -4.34 -6.66
C THR A 121 20.97 -5.67 -5.95
N ASP A 122 19.89 -6.40 -5.64
CA ASP A 122 19.82 -7.86 -5.49
C ASP A 122 18.61 -8.23 -4.62
N ILE A 123 17.42 -8.17 -5.21
CA ILE A 123 16.29 -8.93 -4.69
C ILE A 123 15.70 -9.68 -5.88
N THR A 124 16.39 -10.74 -6.28
CA THR A 124 15.81 -11.78 -7.13
C THR A 124 14.62 -12.39 -6.38
N PRO A 125 13.41 -12.42 -6.96
CA PRO A 125 12.33 -13.19 -6.36
C PRO A 125 12.76 -14.66 -6.32
N ARG A 126 12.84 -15.24 -5.13
CA ARG A 126 12.96 -16.70 -4.98
C ARG A 126 11.72 -17.31 -5.62
N SER A 127 11.87 -17.80 -6.84
CA SER A 127 10.95 -18.78 -7.41
C SER A 127 10.88 -19.96 -6.45
N HIS A 128 9.70 -20.26 -5.94
CA HIS A 128 9.42 -21.54 -5.32
C HIS A 128 9.57 -22.62 -6.39
N SER A 129 10.72 -23.29 -6.42
CA SER A 129 10.83 -24.60 -7.05
C SER A 129 9.97 -25.55 -6.23
N LYS A 130 8.92 -26.11 -6.85
CA LYS A 130 8.29 -27.33 -6.35
C LYS A 130 9.32 -28.45 -6.51
N GLU A 131 9.73 -29.06 -5.42
CA GLU A 131 10.30 -30.40 -5.47
C GLU A 131 9.19 -31.35 -5.90
N GLU A 132 9.27 -31.82 -7.15
CA GLU A 132 8.67 -33.11 -7.53
C GLU A 132 9.52 -34.19 -6.87
N THR A 133 9.01 -34.75 -5.77
CA THR A 133 9.44 -36.06 -5.27
C THR A 133 8.68 -37.10 -6.07
N ASP A 134 9.38 -37.77 -6.99
CA ASP A 134 9.00 -39.06 -7.53
C ASP A 134 9.07 -40.11 -6.40
N GLY A 135 8.00 -40.89 -6.26
CA GLY A 135 7.87 -42.03 -5.37
C GLY A 135 6.76 -42.95 -5.86
#